data_AF-A0A3C1EXT2-F1
#
_entry.id   AF-A0A3C1EXT2-F1
#
_cell.length_a   1.000
_cell.length_b   1.000
_cell.length_c   1.000
_cell.angle_alpha   90.00
_cell.angle_beta   90.00
_cell.angle_gamma   90.00
#
_symmetry.space_group_name_H-M   'P 1'
#
loop_
_entity.id
_entity.type
_entity.pdbx_description
1 polymer ?
#
loop_
_entity_poly.entity_id
_entity_poly.type
_entity_poly.pdbx_seq_one_letter_code
_entity_poly.pdbx_strand_id
1 'polypeptide(L)'
;MTAYCFFHDNIIIHYIGVVVNTLLCVYILYFYAQLVVKITYIQNKSIIMAMGILNELYENIGKIIRNARKTRGLTLEGLAEKVGRDWSFLSQIERGKSIPSIETLFLICRVLEIPVSDLFKSSKTYSYKIDSEIDKLIWLLKDTSPSDKKMVTNVVKQILKRKKTVRKC
;
A
#
# COMPACT_ATOMS: atom_id res chain seq x y z
N MET A 1 23.93 -70.32 -9.88
CA MET A 1 22.72 -69.62 -9.40
C MET A 1 23.03 -68.35 -8.61
N THR A 2 24.21 -68.23 -7.99
CA THR A 2 24.56 -67.10 -7.10
C THR A 2 24.95 -65.80 -7.81
N ALA A 3 25.59 -65.86 -9.00
CA ALA A 3 26.02 -64.66 -9.73
C ALA A 3 24.85 -63.86 -10.38
N TYR A 4 23.77 -64.54 -10.75
CA TYR A 4 22.58 -63.91 -11.35
C TYR A 4 21.79 -63.11 -10.31
N CYS A 5 21.62 -63.64 -9.08
CA CYS A 5 21.02 -62.89 -7.98
C CYS A 5 21.84 -61.64 -7.62
N PHE A 6 23.17 -61.75 -7.54
CA PHE A 6 24.05 -60.62 -7.18
C PHE A 6 24.00 -59.47 -8.22
N PHE A 7 23.88 -59.80 -9.50
CA PHE A 7 23.78 -58.81 -10.57
C PHE A 7 22.40 -58.12 -10.58
N HIS A 8 21.34 -58.90 -10.33
CA HIS A 8 19.98 -58.42 -10.28
C HIS A 8 19.73 -57.49 -9.06
N ASP A 9 20.31 -57.83 -7.90
CA ASP A 9 20.19 -57.03 -6.68
C ASP A 9 20.88 -55.66 -6.82
N ASN A 10 22.05 -55.60 -7.48
CA ASN A 10 22.75 -54.34 -7.73
C ASN A 10 22.02 -53.43 -8.75
N ILE A 11 21.39 -54.02 -9.78
CA ILE A 11 20.57 -53.28 -10.76
C ILE A 11 19.33 -52.69 -10.07
N ILE A 12 18.68 -53.46 -9.18
CA ILE A 12 17.52 -53.00 -8.41
C ILE A 12 17.92 -51.84 -7.48
N ILE A 13 19.04 -51.96 -6.77
CA ILE A 13 19.54 -50.89 -5.88
C ILE A 13 19.86 -49.62 -6.68
N HIS A 14 20.53 -49.74 -7.83
CA HIS A 14 20.83 -48.61 -8.70
C HIS A 14 19.56 -47.96 -9.25
N TYR A 15 18.59 -48.76 -9.70
CA TYR A 15 17.30 -48.27 -10.19
C TYR A 15 16.51 -47.52 -9.10
N ILE A 16 16.45 -48.08 -7.89
CA ILE A 16 15.82 -47.42 -6.73
C ILE A 16 16.54 -46.10 -6.42
N GLY A 17 17.87 -46.06 -6.46
CA GLY A 17 18.64 -44.84 -6.25
C GLY A 17 18.32 -43.74 -7.26
N VAL A 18 18.21 -44.08 -8.55
CA VAL A 18 17.83 -43.14 -9.62
C VAL A 18 16.39 -42.65 -9.42
N VAL A 19 15.46 -43.53 -9.09
CA VAL A 19 14.05 -43.16 -8.84
C VAL A 19 13.91 -42.28 -7.61
N VAL A 20 14.58 -42.60 -6.50
CA VAL A 20 14.54 -41.78 -5.28
C VAL A 20 15.17 -40.41 -5.53
N ASN A 21 16.31 -40.35 -6.22
CA ASN A 21 16.98 -39.08 -6.52
C ASN A 21 16.17 -38.19 -7.48
N THR A 22 15.51 -38.78 -8.49
CA THR A 22 14.62 -38.05 -9.40
C THR A 22 13.37 -37.54 -8.68
N LEU A 23 12.74 -38.35 -7.83
CA LEU A 23 11.60 -37.93 -7.00
C LEU A 23 11.99 -36.82 -6.00
N LEU A 24 13.16 -36.93 -5.38
CA LEU A 24 13.70 -35.90 -4.49
C LEU A 24 13.96 -34.60 -5.24
N CYS A 25 14.53 -34.66 -6.44
CA CYS A 25 14.76 -33.50 -7.29
C CYS A 25 13.45 -32.80 -7.66
N VAL A 26 12.43 -33.56 -8.09
CA VAL A 26 11.09 -33.02 -8.40
C VAL A 26 10.46 -32.37 -7.17
N TYR A 27 10.58 -32.99 -5.99
CA TYR A 27 10.08 -32.42 -4.74
C TYR A 27 10.78 -31.11 -4.35
N ILE A 28 12.11 -31.06 -4.46
CA ILE A 28 12.90 -29.85 -4.17
C ILE A 28 12.54 -28.73 -5.15
N LEU A 29 12.43 -29.03 -6.45
CA LEU A 29 12.03 -28.06 -7.47
C LEU A 29 10.61 -27.54 -7.21
N TYR A 30 9.68 -28.41 -6.85
CA TYR A 30 8.32 -28.03 -6.48
C TYR A 30 8.30 -27.12 -5.25
N PHE A 31 9.01 -27.49 -4.19
CA PHE A 31 9.10 -26.69 -2.96
C PHE A 31 9.74 -25.33 -3.23
N TYR A 32 10.80 -25.28 -4.02
CA TYR A 32 11.45 -24.04 -4.43
C TYR A 32 10.50 -23.13 -5.23
N ALA A 33 9.74 -23.69 -6.17
CA ALA A 33 8.73 -22.94 -6.92
C ALA A 33 7.64 -22.34 -6.00
N GLN A 34 7.14 -23.13 -5.04
CA GLN A 34 6.16 -22.66 -4.04
C GLN A 34 6.73 -21.54 -3.16
N LEU A 35 8.00 -21.64 -2.78
CA LEU A 35 8.69 -20.65 -1.96
C LEU A 35 8.91 -19.32 -2.73
N VAL A 36 9.34 -19.39 -3.99
CA VAL A 36 9.51 -18.20 -4.85
C VAL A 36 8.17 -17.49 -5.09
N VAL A 37 7.09 -18.23 -5.36
CA VAL A 37 5.73 -17.67 -5.51
C VAL A 37 5.27 -17.00 -4.21
N LYS A 38 5.50 -17.61 -3.05
CA LYS A 38 5.13 -17.03 -1.76
C LYS A 38 5.94 -15.78 -1.43
N ILE A 39 7.24 -15.77 -1.71
CA ILE A 39 8.12 -14.60 -1.49
C ILE A 39 7.70 -13.45 -2.41
N THR A 40 7.50 -13.72 -3.71
CA THR A 40 7.02 -12.70 -4.66
C THR A 40 5.65 -12.16 -4.29
N TYR A 41 4.71 -13.02 -3.87
CA TYR A 41 3.41 -12.58 -3.36
C TYR A 41 3.53 -11.67 -2.13
N ILE A 42 4.37 -12.05 -1.16
CA ILE A 42 4.59 -11.25 0.06
C ILE A 42 5.23 -9.90 -0.26
N GLN A 43 6.23 -9.87 -1.16
CA GLN A 43 6.86 -8.61 -1.59
C GLN A 43 5.90 -7.70 -2.36
N ASN A 44 5.00 -8.28 -3.17
CA ASN A 44 4.02 -7.53 -3.97
C ASN A 44 2.74 -7.15 -3.19
N LYS A 45 2.47 -7.78 -2.03
CA LYS A 45 1.29 -7.48 -1.21
C LYS A 45 1.22 -6.01 -0.79
N SER A 46 2.36 -5.40 -0.48
CA SER A 46 2.47 -3.97 -0.14
C SER A 46 2.06 -3.07 -1.31
N ILE A 47 2.43 -3.45 -2.55
CA ILE A 47 2.10 -2.72 -3.78
C ILE A 47 0.62 -2.84 -4.09
N ILE A 48 0.05 -4.05 -4.00
CA ILE A 48 -1.39 -4.29 -4.22
C ILE A 48 -2.22 -3.49 -3.21
N MET A 49 -1.77 -3.45 -1.95
CA MET A 49 -2.41 -2.64 -0.90
C MET A 49 -2.34 -1.14 -1.24
N ALA A 50 -1.16 -0.63 -1.59
CA ALA A 50 -0.99 0.77 -1.99
C ALA A 50 -1.85 1.14 -3.21
N MET A 51 -2.00 0.23 -4.18
CA MET A 51 -2.85 0.41 -5.35
C MET A 51 -4.33 0.51 -4.95
N GLY A 52 -4.80 -0.35 -4.04
CA GLY A 52 -6.16 -0.30 -3.52
C GLY A 52 -6.45 1.00 -2.77
N ILE A 53 -5.50 1.45 -1.96
CA ILE A 53 -5.55 2.73 -1.23
C ILE A 53 -5.69 3.91 -2.20
N LEU A 54 -4.87 3.91 -3.24
CA LEU A 54 -4.82 4.99 -4.21
C LEU A 54 -6.11 5.07 -5.05
N ASN A 55 -6.69 3.92 -5.39
CA ASN A 55 -8.00 3.85 -6.05
C ASN A 55 -9.13 4.39 -5.15
N GLU A 56 -9.16 4.03 -3.86
CA GLU A 56 -10.15 4.56 -2.90
C GLU A 56 -10.04 6.10 -2.80
N LEU A 57 -8.82 6.64 -2.81
CA LEU A 57 -8.59 8.09 -2.85
C LEU A 57 -9.16 8.74 -4.13
N TYR A 58 -8.86 8.19 -5.31
CA TYR A 58 -9.31 8.77 -6.58
C TYR A 58 -10.83 8.72 -6.74
N GLU A 59 -11.46 7.62 -6.33
CA GLU A 59 -12.92 7.53 -6.32
C GLU A 59 -13.55 8.56 -5.39
N ASN A 60 -12.96 8.80 -4.20
CA ASN A 60 -13.47 9.78 -3.25
C ASN A 60 -13.34 11.21 -3.78
N ILE A 61 -12.19 11.56 -4.36
CA ILE A 61 -11.98 12.86 -5.02
C ILE A 61 -13.02 13.05 -6.14
N GLY A 62 -13.19 12.03 -6.99
CA GLY A 62 -14.17 12.05 -8.08
C GLY A 62 -15.61 12.25 -7.60
N LYS A 63 -16.00 11.59 -6.51
CA LYS A 63 -17.32 11.77 -5.88
C LYS A 63 -17.54 13.19 -5.36
N ILE A 64 -16.54 13.79 -4.72
CA ILE A 64 -16.63 15.17 -4.19
C ILE A 64 -16.78 16.17 -5.34
N ILE A 65 -15.97 16.03 -6.40
CA ILE A 65 -16.06 16.86 -7.61
C ILE A 65 -17.45 16.74 -8.25
N ARG A 66 -17.94 15.51 -8.43
CA ARG A 66 -19.27 15.24 -9.00
C ARG A 66 -20.38 15.86 -8.18
N ASN A 67 -20.32 15.75 -6.86
CA ASN A 67 -21.33 16.32 -5.97
C ASN A 67 -21.31 17.84 -6.04
N ALA A 68 -20.13 18.47 -5.92
CA ALA A 68 -19.99 19.92 -6.02
C ALA A 68 -20.49 20.44 -7.39
N ARG A 69 -20.14 19.76 -8.49
CA ARG A 69 -20.63 20.09 -9.84
C ARG A 69 -22.16 20.04 -9.92
N LYS A 70 -22.78 18.97 -9.38
CA LYS A 70 -24.24 18.83 -9.37
C LYS A 70 -24.92 19.89 -8.51
N THR A 71 -24.38 20.21 -7.34
CA THR A 71 -24.89 21.29 -6.48
C THR A 71 -24.85 22.64 -7.18
N ARG A 72 -23.89 22.84 -8.09
CA ARG A 72 -23.77 24.03 -8.94
C ARG A 72 -24.68 24.03 -10.16
N GLY A 73 -25.42 22.96 -10.42
CA GLY A 73 -26.24 22.80 -11.62
C GLY A 73 -25.43 22.72 -12.93
N LEU A 74 -24.13 22.40 -12.87
CA LEU A 74 -23.28 22.34 -14.06
C LEU A 74 -23.36 20.97 -14.73
N THR A 75 -23.44 20.95 -16.06
CA THR A 75 -23.21 19.74 -16.87
C THR A 75 -21.72 19.39 -16.86
N LEU A 76 -21.37 18.17 -17.30
CA LEU A 76 -19.97 17.77 -17.42
C LEU A 76 -19.26 18.64 -18.46
N GLU A 77 -19.94 18.91 -19.57
CA GLU A 77 -19.51 19.77 -20.67
C GLU A 77 -19.29 21.21 -20.18
N GLY A 78 -20.22 21.76 -19.39
CA GLY A 78 -20.11 23.11 -18.87
C GLY A 78 -18.97 23.27 -17.84
N LEU A 79 -18.68 22.22 -17.04
CA LEU A 79 -17.50 22.23 -16.18
C LEU A 79 -16.20 22.11 -17.00
N ALA A 80 -16.18 21.21 -17.97
CA ALA A 80 -15.05 20.99 -18.88
C ALA A 80 -14.64 22.26 -19.61
N GLU A 81 -15.61 22.98 -20.18
CA GLU A 81 -15.39 24.26 -20.88
C GLU A 81 -14.77 25.30 -19.94
N LYS A 82 -15.31 25.47 -18.72
CA LYS A 82 -14.79 26.42 -17.73
C LYS A 82 -13.39 26.07 -17.22
N VAL A 83 -13.02 24.79 -17.20
CA VAL A 83 -11.71 24.30 -16.76
C VAL A 83 -10.71 24.26 -17.94
N GLY A 84 -11.18 24.36 -19.18
CA GLY A 84 -10.35 24.24 -20.38
C GLY A 84 -9.87 22.81 -20.64
N ARG A 85 -10.73 21.82 -20.42
CA ARG A 85 -10.43 20.39 -20.56
C ARG A 85 -11.57 19.65 -21.26
N ASP A 86 -11.29 18.46 -21.80
CA ASP A 86 -12.32 17.64 -22.43
C ASP A 86 -13.36 17.10 -21.44
N TRP A 87 -14.62 17.06 -21.86
CA TRP A 87 -15.71 16.48 -21.07
C TRP A 87 -15.41 15.02 -20.66
N SER A 88 -14.78 14.26 -21.57
CA SER A 88 -14.43 12.86 -21.36
C SER A 88 -13.41 12.72 -20.25
N PHE A 89 -12.44 13.64 -20.15
CA PHE A 89 -11.46 13.69 -19.09
C PHE A 89 -12.11 13.97 -17.73
N LEU A 90 -13.01 14.96 -17.65
CA LEU A 90 -13.79 15.24 -16.43
C LEU A 90 -14.66 14.04 -16.02
N SER A 91 -15.25 13.34 -16.99
CA SER A 91 -16.01 12.10 -16.75
C SER A 91 -15.14 10.96 -16.20
N GLN A 92 -13.89 10.83 -16.64
CA GLN A 92 -12.96 9.85 -16.07
C GLN A 92 -12.54 10.24 -14.64
N ILE A 93 -12.31 11.52 -14.38
CA ILE A 93 -11.97 12.04 -13.04
C ILE A 93 -13.11 11.75 -12.05
N GLU A 94 -14.36 12.08 -12.40
CA GLU A 94 -15.51 11.85 -11.51
C GLU A 94 -15.76 10.38 -11.18
N ARG A 95 -15.22 9.46 -11.98
CA ARG A 95 -15.30 8.01 -11.79
C ARG A 95 -14.04 7.42 -11.14
N GLY A 96 -13.06 8.25 -10.77
CA GLY A 96 -11.78 7.80 -10.20
C GLY A 96 -10.87 7.07 -11.19
N LYS A 97 -11.14 7.17 -12.50
CA LYS A 97 -10.39 6.47 -13.56
C LYS A 97 -9.21 7.25 -14.11
N SER A 98 -9.15 8.55 -13.84
CA SER A 98 -8.06 9.42 -14.27
C SER A 98 -7.69 10.39 -13.17
N ILE A 99 -6.40 10.69 -13.10
CA ILE A 99 -5.82 11.56 -12.09
C ILE A 99 -5.52 12.89 -12.77
N PRO A 100 -6.20 13.98 -12.38
CA PRO A 100 -5.86 15.30 -12.89
C PRO A 100 -4.48 15.74 -12.40
N SER A 101 -3.81 16.61 -13.15
CA SER A 101 -2.67 17.35 -12.61
C SER A 101 -3.11 18.20 -11.43
N ILE A 102 -2.18 18.55 -10.54
CA ILE A 102 -2.45 19.45 -9.40
C ILE A 102 -3.06 20.76 -9.91
N GLU A 103 -2.50 21.34 -10.96
CA GLU A 103 -3.02 22.54 -11.62
C GLU A 103 -4.49 22.38 -12.05
N THR A 104 -4.81 21.28 -12.74
CA THR A 104 -6.18 21.00 -13.17
C THR A 104 -7.12 20.83 -11.97
N LEU A 105 -6.66 20.18 -10.90
CA LEU A 105 -7.44 20.00 -9.68
C LEU A 105 -7.76 21.36 -9.03
N PHE A 106 -6.78 22.26 -8.97
CA PHE A 106 -6.98 23.64 -8.50
C PHE A 106 -7.99 24.40 -9.37
N LEU A 107 -7.92 24.28 -10.69
CA LEU A 107 -8.87 24.91 -11.61
C LEU A 107 -10.29 24.37 -11.39
N ILE A 108 -10.45 23.05 -11.25
CA ILE A 108 -11.74 22.42 -10.94
C ILE A 108 -12.30 22.98 -9.61
N CYS A 109 -11.50 22.98 -8.55
CA CYS A 109 -11.90 23.52 -7.24
C CYS A 109 -12.28 25.00 -7.32
N ARG A 110 -11.56 25.80 -8.11
CA ARG A 110 -11.86 27.22 -8.32
C ARG A 110 -13.20 27.42 -9.03
N VAL A 111 -13.48 26.67 -10.10
CA VAL A 111 -14.76 26.74 -10.83
C VAL A 111 -15.94 26.25 -9.98
N LEU A 112 -15.69 25.25 -9.13
CA LEU A 112 -16.67 24.70 -8.19
C LEU A 112 -16.72 25.44 -6.84
N GLU A 113 -15.95 26.53 -6.70
CA GLU A 113 -15.64 27.27 -5.46
C GLU A 113 -15.70 26.40 -4.18
N ILE A 114 -14.94 25.33 -4.19
CA ILE A 114 -14.68 24.51 -3.00
C ILE A 114 -13.21 24.63 -2.60
N PRO A 115 -12.88 24.62 -1.29
CA PRO A 115 -11.50 24.52 -0.85
C PRO A 115 -10.85 23.22 -1.34
N VAL A 116 -9.59 23.27 -1.76
CA VAL A 116 -8.86 22.06 -2.19
C VAL A 116 -8.77 21.02 -1.05
N SER A 117 -8.71 21.47 0.20
CA SER A 117 -8.76 20.60 1.38
C SER A 117 -10.00 19.71 1.41
N ASP A 118 -11.10 20.14 0.81
CA ASP A 118 -12.37 19.42 0.88
C ASP A 118 -12.33 18.13 0.07
N LEU A 119 -11.48 18.07 -0.95
CA LEU A 119 -11.23 16.87 -1.74
C LEU A 119 -10.65 15.71 -0.93
N PHE A 120 -10.03 16.01 0.23
CA PHE A 120 -9.31 15.04 1.06
C PHE A 120 -9.97 14.82 2.43
N LYS A 121 -11.11 15.46 2.73
CA LYS A 121 -11.79 15.35 4.04
C LYS A 121 -12.31 13.93 4.35
N SER A 122 -12.67 13.16 3.33
CA SER A 122 -13.27 11.82 3.47
C SER A 122 -12.33 10.67 3.08
N SER A 123 -11.13 10.97 2.56
CA SER A 123 -10.10 9.94 2.55
C SER A 123 -9.93 9.55 4.01
N LYS A 124 -10.22 8.29 4.35
CA LYS A 124 -9.73 7.73 5.61
C LYS A 124 -8.28 8.13 5.62
N THR A 125 -7.91 9.06 6.50
CA THR A 125 -6.52 9.42 6.67
C THR A 125 -5.88 8.07 6.89
N TYR A 126 -5.01 7.63 5.99
CA TYR A 126 -4.09 6.54 6.28
C TYR A 126 -3.11 7.14 7.30
N SER A 127 -3.63 7.52 8.48
CA SER A 127 -2.84 7.56 9.67
C SER A 127 -2.40 6.12 9.78
N TYR A 128 -1.11 5.93 9.49
CA TYR A 128 -0.40 4.69 9.75
C TYR A 128 -0.73 4.34 11.20
N LYS A 129 -1.77 3.51 11.43
CA LYS A 129 -2.46 3.26 12.70
C LYS A 129 -1.69 3.91 13.84
N ILE A 130 -1.83 5.24 13.97
CA ILE A 130 -1.02 5.93 14.95
C ILE A 130 -1.64 5.43 16.23
N ASP A 131 -0.85 4.70 17.02
CA ASP A 131 -1.28 4.18 18.31
C ASP A 131 -2.06 5.30 18.97
N SER A 132 -3.27 5.02 19.47
CA SER A 132 -4.20 6.07 19.91
C SER A 132 -3.56 7.04 20.93
N GLU A 133 -2.53 6.54 21.62
CA GLU A 133 -1.63 7.16 22.56
C GLU A 133 -0.69 8.18 21.92
N ILE A 134 -0.16 7.92 20.71
CA ILE A 134 0.72 8.84 19.98
C ILE A 134 -0.07 10.03 19.45
N ASP A 135 -1.29 9.81 18.93
CA ASP A 135 -2.16 10.91 18.49
C ASP A 135 -2.56 11.81 19.66
N LYS A 136 -2.89 11.20 20.81
CA LYS A 136 -3.15 11.92 22.06
C LYS A 136 -1.92 12.71 22.52
N LEU A 137 -0.72 12.15 22.41
CA LEU A 137 0.52 12.84 22.73
C LEU A 137 0.78 14.02 21.79
N ILE A 138 0.57 13.86 20.48
CA ILE A 138 0.73 14.94 19.50
C ILE A 138 -0.22 16.09 19.82
N TRP A 139 -1.48 15.80 20.20
CA TRP A 139 -2.43 16.82 20.61
C TRP A 139 -1.99 17.56 21.88
N LEU A 140 -1.60 16.82 22.93
CA LEU A 140 -1.13 17.41 24.19
C LEU A 140 0.09 18.32 24.01
N LEU A 141 0.96 18.01 23.05
CA LEU A 141 2.19 18.75 22.80
C LEU A 141 2.02 19.96 21.88
N LYS A 142 0.88 20.15 21.21
CA LYS A 142 0.70 21.30 20.30
C LYS A 142 0.75 22.63 21.07
N ASP A 143 0.06 22.71 22.20
CA ASP A 143 -0.13 23.95 22.96
C ASP A 143 0.86 24.14 24.12
N THR A 144 1.88 23.28 24.24
CA THR A 144 2.86 23.38 25.32
C THR A 144 3.99 24.38 25.01
N SER A 145 4.56 24.95 26.06
CA SER A 145 5.66 25.91 25.97
C SER A 145 6.93 25.30 25.34
N PRO A 146 7.83 26.12 24.75
CA PRO A 146 9.07 25.63 24.15
C PRO A 146 9.99 24.90 25.14
N SER A 147 10.01 25.32 26.41
CA SER A 147 10.79 24.66 27.47
C SER A 147 10.26 23.27 27.79
N ASP A 148 8.94 23.12 27.86
CA ASP A 148 8.30 21.84 28.18
C ASP A 148 8.46 20.85 27.03
N LYS A 149 8.35 21.31 25.78
CA LYS A 149 8.65 20.50 24.58
C LYS A 149 10.08 19.96 24.63
N LYS A 150 11.05 20.78 25.06
CA LYS A 150 12.46 20.37 25.21
C LYS A 150 12.64 19.35 26.33
N MET A 151 11.93 19.51 27.44
CA MET A 151 11.95 18.54 28.54
C MET A 151 11.37 17.19 28.11
N VAL A 152 10.21 17.19 27.46
CA VAL A 152 9.56 15.96 26.94
C VAL A 152 10.48 15.24 25.96
N THR A 153 11.08 15.95 25.01
CA THR A 153 12.02 15.33 24.05
C THR A 153 13.25 14.73 24.74
N ASN A 154 13.76 15.34 25.80
CA ASN A 154 14.87 14.78 26.58
C ASN A 154 14.47 13.50 27.33
N VAL A 155 13.29 13.48 27.98
CA VAL A 155 12.76 12.29 28.65
C VAL A 155 12.57 11.14 27.68
N VAL A 156 11.91 11.39 26.54
CA VAL A 156 11.70 10.38 25.49
C VAL A 156 13.04 9.84 24.97
N LYS A 157 14.03 10.71 24.72
CA LYS A 157 15.38 10.29 24.32
C LYS A 157 16.02 9.35 25.33
N GLN A 158 15.89 9.62 26.63
CA GLN A 158 16.45 8.73 27.65
C GLN A 158 15.74 7.37 27.68
N ILE A 159 14.41 7.35 27.60
CA ILE A 159 13.62 6.10 27.56
C ILE A 159 14.01 5.26 26.34
N LEU A 160 14.14 5.88 25.16
CA LEU A 160 14.54 5.18 23.93
C LEU A 160 15.98 4.66 23.99
N LYS A 161 16.89 5.39 24.62
CA LYS A 161 18.28 4.95 24.83
C LYS A 161 18.33 3.68 25.68
N ARG A 162 17.48 3.58 26.70
CA ARG A 162 17.37 2.39 27.57
C ARG A 162 16.89 1.14 26.81
N LYS A 163 15.93 1.25 25.89
CA LYS A 163 15.45 0.10 25.08
C LYS A 163 16.50 -0.48 24.14
N LYS A 164 17.44 0.33 23.63
CA LYS A 164 18.52 -0.16 22.74
C LYS A 164 19.58 -0.98 23.48
N THR A 165 19.83 -0.69 24.75
CA THR A 165 20.82 -1.42 25.57
C THR A 165 20.31 -2.81 25.96
N VAL A 166 19.01 -2.96 26.21
CA VAL A 166 18.41 -4.26 26.63
C VAL A 166 18.30 -5.27 25.48
N ARG A 167 18.18 -4.82 24.22
CA ARG A 167 18.07 -5.70 23.04
C ARG A 167 19.42 -6.25 22.52
N LYS A 168 20.55 -5.86 23.13
CA LYS A 168 21.90 -6.31 22.76
C LYS A 168 22.46 -7.41 23.68
N CYS A 169 21.66 -7.89 24.64
CA CYS A 169 21.96 -9.06 25.46
C CYS A 169 21.21 -10.28 24.93
#